data_AF-A0A5K0WA33-F1
#
_entry.id   AF-A0A5K0WA33-F1
#
_cell.length_a   1.000
_cell.length_b   1.000
_cell.length_c   1.000
_cell.angle_alpha   90.00
_cell.angle_beta   90.00
_cell.angle_gamma   90.00
#
_symmetry.space_group_name_H-M   'P 1'
#
loop_
_entity.id
_entity.type
_entity.pdbx_description
1 polymer ?
#
loop_
_entity_poly.entity_id
_entity_poly.type
_entity_poly.pdbx_seq_one_letter_code
_entity_poly.pdbx_strand_id
1 'polypeptide(L)'
;YAPRLDHEHSHIDDNHELEDQLDAFFKEVKTQFELGNEDVAVMLLEANHERVKEDLDSGVRGIEQAAILDVIALAYMGIGHFSTSMHVLEQ
;
A
#
# COMPACT_ATOMS: atom_id res chain seq x y z
N TYR A 1 27.06 1.57 -35.67
CA TYR A 1 25.87 2.06 -34.96
C TYR A 1 25.36 0.93 -34.08
N ALA A 2 25.45 1.07 -32.76
CA ALA A 2 24.74 0.18 -31.84
C ALA A 2 23.43 0.87 -31.44
N PRO A 3 22.26 0.21 -31.48
CA PRO A 3 21.03 0.80 -31.00
C PRO A 3 21.08 0.94 -29.47
N ARG A 4 20.66 2.12 -29.00
CA ARG A 4 20.56 2.47 -27.58
C ARG A 4 19.41 1.69 -26.96
N LEU A 5 19.75 1.08 -25.83
CA LEU A 5 18.94 0.29 -24.90
C LEU A 5 17.56 0.88 -24.61
N ASP A 6 16.57 0.03 -24.82
CA ASP A 6 15.25 0.04 -24.23
C ASP A 6 15.40 0.09 -22.70
N HIS A 7 15.11 1.24 -22.07
CA HIS A 7 15.08 1.39 -20.61
C HIS A 7 13.94 2.29 -20.11
N GLU A 8 13.04 2.72 -20.99
CA GLU A 8 11.88 3.55 -20.63
C GLU A 8 10.58 2.75 -20.46
N HIS A 9 10.57 1.45 -20.82
CA HIS A 9 9.37 0.61 -20.74
C HIS A 9 9.22 -0.20 -19.44
N SER A 10 10.19 -0.20 -18.52
CA SER A 10 10.07 -0.93 -17.24
C SER A 10 9.23 -0.13 -16.24
N HIS A 11 9.67 1.09 -15.92
CA HIS A 11 9.16 1.85 -14.78
C HIS A 11 7.70 2.33 -14.90
N ILE A 12 7.12 2.37 -16.11
CA ILE A 12 5.71 2.74 -16.31
C ILE A 12 4.79 1.54 -16.05
N ASP A 13 5.23 0.35 -16.46
CA ASP A 13 4.51 -0.91 -16.28
C ASP A 13 4.48 -1.29 -14.79
N ASP A 14 5.64 -1.20 -14.13
CA ASP A 14 5.80 -1.42 -12.69
C ASP A 14 4.88 -0.49 -11.85
N ASN A 15 4.77 0.78 -12.26
CA ASN A 15 4.00 1.78 -11.53
C ASN A 15 2.47 1.63 -11.75
N HIS A 16 2.05 1.09 -12.90
CA HIS A 16 0.65 0.77 -13.15
C HIS A 16 0.25 -0.51 -12.40
N GLU A 17 1.14 -1.50 -12.34
CA GLU A 17 0.93 -2.72 -11.55
C GLU A 17 0.79 -2.39 -10.05
N LEU A 18 1.57 -1.46 -9.53
CA LEU A 18 1.44 -1.00 -8.14
C LEU A 18 0.11 -0.28 -7.90
N GLU A 19 -0.32 0.60 -8.81
CA GLU A 19 -1.59 1.32 -8.70
C GLU A 19 -2.78 0.35 -8.66
N ASP A 20 -2.79 -0.65 -9.54
CA ASP A 20 -3.80 -1.72 -9.55
C ASP A 20 -3.79 -2.54 -8.24
N GLN A 21 -2.61 -2.85 -7.70
CA GLN A 21 -2.48 -3.55 -6.42
C GLN A 21 -3.03 -2.73 -5.24
N LEU A 22 -2.74 -1.43 -5.20
CA LEU A 22 -3.22 -0.52 -4.17
C LEU A 22 -4.74 -0.35 -4.22
N ASP A 23 -5.31 -0.20 -5.41
CA ASP A 23 -6.76 -0.08 -5.59
C ASP A 23 -7.48 -1.40 -5.22
N ALA A 24 -6.94 -2.55 -5.63
CA ALA A 24 -7.48 -3.86 -5.27
C ALA A 24 -7.45 -4.08 -3.74
N PHE A 25 -6.33 -3.75 -3.09
CA PHE A 25 -6.18 -3.83 -1.65
C PHE A 25 -7.21 -2.96 -0.92
N PHE A 26 -7.33 -1.69 -1.31
CA PHE A 26 -8.29 -0.77 -0.69
C PHE A 26 -9.74 -1.25 -0.85
N LYS A 27 -10.09 -1.74 -2.04
CA LYS A 27 -11.42 -2.32 -2.31
C LYS A 27 -11.70 -3.55 -1.45
N GLU A 28 -10.71 -4.41 -1.23
CA GLU A 28 -10.86 -5.58 -0.37
C GLU A 28 -11.11 -5.18 1.08
N VAL A 29 -10.30 -4.28 1.64
CA VAL A 29 -10.47 -3.78 3.02
C VAL A 29 -11.85 -3.15 3.20
N LYS A 30 -12.27 -2.30 2.24
CA LYS A 30 -13.60 -1.69 2.25
C LYS A 30 -14.70 -2.75 2.19
N THR A 31 -14.57 -3.76 1.33
CA THR A 31 -15.55 -4.84 1.21
C THR A 31 -15.70 -5.62 2.52
N GLN A 32 -14.58 -5.97 3.17
CA GLN A 32 -14.62 -6.67 4.46
C GLN A 32 -15.32 -5.82 5.53
N PHE A 33 -15.03 -4.52 5.57
CA PHE A 33 -15.70 -3.60 6.47
C PHE A 33 -17.20 -3.49 6.19
N GLU A 34 -17.62 -3.34 4.92
CA GLU A 34 -19.03 -3.27 4.51
C GLU A 34 -19.80 -4.57 4.82
N LEU A 35 -19.11 -5.72 4.83
CA LEU A 35 -19.68 -7.01 5.24
C LEU A 35 -19.77 -7.19 6.76
N GLY A 36 -19.27 -6.23 7.56
CA GLY A 36 -19.22 -6.31 9.02
C GLY A 36 -18.06 -7.15 9.55
N ASN A 37 -17.11 -7.54 8.69
CA ASN A 37 -15.91 -8.31 9.06
C ASN A 37 -14.76 -7.35 9.44
N GLU A 38 -14.99 -6.49 10.42
CA GLU A 38 -14.04 -5.44 10.82
C GLU A 38 -12.68 -6.03 11.23
N ASP A 39 -12.65 -7.13 12.00
CA ASP A 39 -11.42 -7.82 12.36
C ASP A 39 -10.61 -8.27 11.13
N VAL A 40 -11.28 -8.73 10.07
CA VAL A 40 -10.62 -9.15 8.82
C VAL A 40 -10.05 -7.93 8.08
N ALA A 41 -10.80 -6.83 8.02
CA ALA A 41 -10.33 -5.58 7.44
C ALA A 41 -9.06 -5.06 8.16
N VAL A 42 -9.05 -5.14 9.50
CA VAL A 42 -7.88 -4.74 10.31
C VAL A 42 -6.69 -5.68 10.09
N MET A 43 -6.91 -7.01 10.08
CA MET A 43 -5.83 -7.98 9.81
C MET A 43 -5.17 -7.75 8.45
N LEU A 44 -5.96 -7.43 7.41
CA LEU A 44 -5.44 -7.12 6.08
C LEU A 44 -4.56 -5.85 6.10
N LEU A 45 -4.96 -4.84 6.86
CA LEU A 45 -4.18 -3.61 7.03
C LEU A 45 -2.87 -3.86 7.78
N GLU A 46 -2.90 -4.62 8.86
CA GLU A 46 -1.70 -4.94 9.65
C GLU A 46 -0.70 -5.77 8.85
N ALA A 47 -1.15 -6.77 8.09
CA ALA A 47 -0.28 -7.60 7.25
C ALA A 47 0.46 -6.77 6.19
N ASN A 48 -0.22 -5.81 5.56
CA ASN A 48 0.41 -4.92 4.57
C ASN A 48 1.36 -3.92 5.23
N HIS A 49 1.00 -3.40 6.40
CA HIS A 49 1.87 -2.52 7.17
C HIS A 49 3.15 -3.22 7.64
N GLU A 50 3.06 -4.48 8.08
CA GLU A 50 4.22 -5.29 8.47
C GLU A 50 5.17 -5.50 7.28
N ARG A 51 4.64 -5.85 6.11
CA ARG A 51 5.44 -6.02 4.89
C ARG A 51 6.19 -4.73 4.52
N VAL A 52 5.53 -3.58 4.57
CA VAL A 52 6.21 -2.29 4.29
C VAL A 52 7.27 -1.99 5.35
N LYS A 53 7.03 -2.33 6.62
CA LYS A 53 8.01 -2.17 7.67
C LYS A 53 9.25 -3.03 7.44
N GLU A 54 9.10 -4.27 6.96
CA GLU A 54 10.22 -5.14 6.58
C GLU A 54 11.03 -4.57 5.41
N ASP A 55 10.37 -3.98 4.41
CA ASP A 55 11.03 -3.29 3.30
C ASP A 55 11.84 -2.09 3.80
N LEU A 56 11.27 -1.27 4.68
CA LEU A 56 11.94 -0.12 5.29
C LEU A 56 13.15 -0.54 6.13
N ASP A 57 13.02 -1.60 6.95
CA ASP A 57 14.12 -2.15 7.76
C ASP A 57 15.25 -2.72 6.88
N SER A 58 14.88 -3.34 5.76
CA SER A 58 15.82 -3.81 4.72
C SER A 58 16.47 -2.67 3.91
N GLY A 59 16.07 -1.42 4.19
CA GLY A 59 16.61 -0.21 3.56
C GLY A 59 15.95 0.19 2.25
N VAL A 60 14.89 -0.50 1.83
CA VAL A 60 14.08 -0.15 0.65
C VAL A 60 13.23 1.07 1.03
N ARG A 61 13.54 2.21 0.43
CA ARG A 61 12.83 3.47 0.66
C ARG A 61 12.55 4.12 -0.68
N GLY A 62 11.27 4.33 -0.97
CA GLY A 62 10.82 4.85 -2.26
C GLY A 62 9.39 5.39 -2.20
N ILE A 63 8.94 5.87 -3.36
CA ILE A 63 7.59 6.39 -3.56
C ILE A 63 6.55 5.27 -3.34
N GLU A 64 6.92 4.02 -3.64
CA GLU A 64 6.06 2.85 -3.50
C GLU A 64 5.69 2.58 -2.05
N GLN A 65 6.68 2.54 -1.13
CA GLN A 65 6.43 2.36 0.30
C GLN A 65 5.57 3.50 0.86
N ALA A 66 5.80 4.74 0.41
CA ALA A 66 5.00 5.89 0.80
C ALA A 66 3.54 5.77 0.32
N ALA A 67 3.32 5.29 -0.92
CA ALA A 67 1.99 5.08 -1.47
C ALA A 67 1.22 3.97 -0.73
N ILE A 68 1.90 2.88 -0.36
CA ILE A 68 1.28 1.80 0.43
C ILE A 68 0.89 2.32 1.82
N LEU A 69 1.76 3.07 2.50
CA LEU A 69 1.45 3.67 3.81
C LEU A 69 0.28 4.66 3.73
N ASP A 70 0.21 5.48 2.68
CA ASP A 70 -0.89 6.44 2.48
C ASP A 70 -2.23 5.71 2.31
N VAL A 71 -2.27 4.65 1.51
CA VAL A 71 -3.48 3.83 1.32
C VAL A 71 -3.89 3.10 2.61
N ILE A 72 -2.95 2.57 3.37
CA ILE A 72 -3.23 1.97 4.69
C ILE A 72 -3.83 3.01 5.64
N ALA A 73 -3.24 4.21 5.70
CA ALA A 73 -3.75 5.29 6.55
C ALA A 73 -5.17 5.73 6.12
N LEU A 74 -5.41 5.88 4.82
CA LEU A 74 -6.73 6.17 4.25
C LEU A 74 -7.76 5.09 4.59
N ALA A 75 -7.37 3.81 4.52
CA ALA A 75 -8.25 2.70 4.86
C ALA A 75 -8.60 2.69 6.36
N TYR A 76 -7.62 2.91 7.26
CA TYR A 76 -7.91 3.10 8.68
C TYR A 76 -8.83 4.30 8.95
N MET A 77 -8.69 5.41 8.21
CA MET A 77 -9.60 6.56 8.34
C MET A 77 -11.00 6.21 7.84
N GLY A 78 -11.11 5.45 6.75
CA GLY A 78 -12.37 5.01 6.16
C GLY A 78 -13.19 4.09 7.08
N ILE A 79 -12.53 3.26 7.88
CA ILE A 79 -13.17 2.37 8.87
C ILE A 79 -13.35 3.02 10.26
N GLY A 80 -12.97 4.30 10.43
CA GLY A 80 -13.15 5.05 11.67
C GLY A 80 -12.04 4.91 12.72
N HIS A 81 -10.91 4.29 12.37
CA HIS A 81 -9.75 4.05 13.24
C HIS A 81 -8.70 5.19 13.13
N PHE A 82 -9.13 6.43 13.36
CA PHE A 82 -8.31 7.63 13.12
C PHE A 82 -7.00 7.69 13.92
N SER A 83 -6.98 7.16 15.14
CA SER A 83 -5.75 7.11 15.97
C SER A 83 -4.69 6.19 15.39
N THR A 84 -5.09 5.12 14.70
CA THR A 84 -4.17 4.17 14.05
C THR A 84 -3.62 4.75 12.75
N SER A 85 -4.45 5.45 11.96
CA SER A 85 -4.01 6.18 10.77
C SER A 85 -2.87 7.15 11.04
N MET A 86 -2.95 7.89 12.17
CA MET A 86 -1.94 8.88 12.53
C MET A 86 -0.59 8.22 12.85
N HIS A 87 -0.59 7.11 13.59
CA HIS A 87 0.65 6.39 13.92
C HIS A 87 1.32 5.75 12.69
N VAL A 88 0.54 5.25 11.73
CA VAL A 88 1.09 4.66 10.50
C VAL A 88 1.89 5.69 9.68
N LEU A 89 1.49 6.96 9.69
CA LEU A 89 2.14 8.03 8.94
C LEU A 89 3.37 8.66 9.64
N GLU A 90 3.58 8.38 10.93
CA GLU A 90 4.66 8.97 11.73
C GLU A 90 5.94 8.09 11.82
N GLN A 91 5.96 6.92 11.17
CA GLN A 91 7.05 5.94 11.26
C GLN A 91 8.17 6.11 10.21
#